data_AF-A0AAV8X5R7-F1
#
_entry.id   AF-A0AAV8X5R7-F1
#
_cell.length_a   1.000
_cell.length_b   1.000
_cell.length_c   1.000
_cell.angle_alpha   90.00
_cell.angle_beta   90.00
_cell.angle_gamma   90.00
#
_symmetry.space_group_name_H-M   'P 1'
#
loop_
_entity.id
_entity.type
_entity.pdbx_description
1 polymer ?
#
loop_
_entity_poly.entity_id
_entity_poly.type
_entity_poly.pdbx_seq_one_letter_code
_entity_poly.pdbx_strand_id
1 'polypeptide(L)'
;MDEAASLPHGPPMNILPPTPAGLESLYALCRKIYPDQVNPLQVTALLKYWLGGPDPLDYVSMYSNPGAPHENIPPHWHYISFGLSDLHGDGRVHDVSGPEGVSGFGFELTFRLRREPGETEPPTWPATLMQSLAKYVFQSGNTLCSRDHVTWHCALDNSESRIQHMLMTTDIQLKTAHTPFGSVEFIQIVGICAEELKAAQQWNGAGILDMITRIPADGNRTGSSKASWRSMAHNGHAEGGKAYSNWTSMRRKKSKEVSELGGSSLSGVSARCSWAEQDASNVDIAHLKDKSDENNEDLKLKSRVHQSLQGNQSALESAELVHVKKLEGVHLIFNLEAGSLLPLAIRGRVKHGRHFTFESILGETAITLVAHSVTGTLVDSNILSLPKVPGCKY
;
A
#
# COMPACT_ATOMS: atom_id res chain seq x y z
N MET A 1 -1.20 25.02 -68.46
CA MET A 1 -1.97 23.77 -68.51
C MET A 1 -1.29 22.83 -67.56
N ASP A 2 -2.02 22.56 -66.49
CA ASP A 2 -1.60 21.99 -65.22
C ASP A 2 -1.08 20.56 -65.31
N GLU A 3 0.01 20.27 -64.62
CA GLU A 3 0.30 18.91 -64.19
C GLU A 3 0.98 18.96 -62.82
N ALA A 4 0.16 19.00 -61.77
CA ALA A 4 0.60 18.77 -60.40
C ALA A 4 -0.46 17.97 -59.63
N ALA A 5 0.01 16.85 -59.08
CA ALA A 5 -0.46 16.18 -57.87
C ALA A 5 -1.85 15.52 -57.85
N SER A 6 -1.84 14.18 -57.81
CA SER A 6 -2.58 13.41 -56.78
C SER A 6 -2.20 11.93 -56.84
N LEU A 7 -1.36 11.47 -55.90
CA LEU A 7 -1.33 10.07 -55.50
C LEU A 7 -2.40 9.88 -54.40
N PRO A 8 -3.30 8.90 -54.49
CA PRO A 8 -4.38 8.74 -53.53
C PRO A 8 -3.86 8.20 -52.19
N HIS A 9 -4.13 8.99 -51.16
CA HIS A 9 -4.40 8.66 -49.76
C HIS A 9 -3.78 7.37 -49.18
N GLY A 10 -2.84 7.57 -48.24
CA GLY A 10 -2.54 6.55 -47.23
C GLY A 10 -3.79 6.13 -46.45
N PRO A 11 -3.74 4.98 -45.74
CA PRO A 11 -4.93 4.39 -45.14
C PRO A 11 -5.61 5.37 -44.17
N PRO A 12 -6.95 5.39 -44.11
CA PRO A 12 -7.69 6.29 -43.24
C PRO A 12 -7.30 6.06 -41.78
N MET A 13 -7.02 7.15 -41.07
CA MET A 13 -6.61 7.24 -39.64
C MET A 13 -7.62 6.66 -38.63
N ASN A 14 -8.62 5.88 -39.05
CA ASN A 14 -9.78 5.51 -38.25
C ASN A 14 -9.84 4.00 -37.90
N ILE A 15 -8.70 3.30 -37.86
CA ILE A 15 -8.66 1.84 -37.68
C ILE A 15 -8.24 1.41 -36.26
N LEU A 16 -7.84 2.33 -35.39
CA LEU A 16 -7.59 2.02 -33.98
C LEU A 16 -8.85 2.33 -33.15
N PRO A 17 -9.28 1.43 -32.25
CA PRO A 17 -10.37 1.74 -31.33
C PRO A 17 -10.02 3.02 -30.56
N PRO A 18 -10.99 3.91 -30.30
CA PRO A 18 -10.74 5.14 -29.56
C PRO A 18 -10.13 4.80 -28.20
N THR A 19 -9.11 5.57 -27.81
CA THR A 19 -8.52 5.45 -26.47
C THR A 19 -9.62 5.64 -25.42
N PRO A 20 -9.75 4.74 -24.42
CA PRO A 20 -10.74 4.88 -23.35
C PRO A 20 -10.65 6.26 -22.68
N ALA A 21 -11.80 6.85 -22.35
CA ALA A 21 -11.86 8.25 -21.92
C ALA A 21 -11.09 8.52 -20.61
N GLY A 22 -11.15 7.58 -19.66
CA GLY A 22 -10.38 7.66 -18.41
C GLY A 22 -8.88 7.58 -18.69
N LEU A 23 -8.47 6.62 -19.52
CA LEU A 23 -7.08 6.47 -19.94
C LEU A 23 -6.54 7.72 -20.65
N GLU A 24 -7.32 8.30 -21.57
CA GLU A 24 -6.93 9.50 -22.31
C GLU A 24 -6.77 10.73 -21.39
N SER A 25 -7.63 10.90 -20.39
CA SER A 25 -7.46 11.95 -19.36
C SER A 25 -6.12 11.82 -18.61
N LEU A 26 -5.73 10.60 -18.25
CA LEU A 26 -4.47 10.35 -17.53
C LEU A 26 -3.25 10.50 -18.46
N TYR A 27 -3.35 10.05 -19.71
CA TYR A 27 -2.32 10.28 -20.73
C TYR A 27 -2.14 11.76 -21.05
N ALA A 28 -3.22 12.54 -21.09
CA ALA A 28 -3.14 13.97 -21.32
C ALA A 28 -2.34 14.67 -20.20
N LEU A 29 -2.47 14.20 -18.95
CA LEU A 29 -1.65 14.68 -17.85
C LEU A 29 -0.19 14.26 -17.99
N CYS A 30 0.09 13.02 -18.38
CA CYS A 30 1.45 12.55 -18.64
C CYS A 30 2.13 13.38 -19.75
N ARG A 31 1.42 13.68 -20.84
CA ARG A 31 1.92 14.52 -21.96
C ARG A 31 2.25 15.96 -21.52
N LYS A 32 1.59 16.49 -20.48
CA LYS A 32 1.96 17.80 -19.92
C LYS A 32 3.30 17.78 -19.19
N ILE A 33 3.64 16.65 -18.55
CA ILE A 33 4.92 16.49 -17.81
C ILE A 33 6.04 16.09 -18.76
N TYR A 34 5.74 15.24 -19.75
CA TYR A 34 6.70 14.67 -20.68
C TYR A 34 6.30 14.97 -22.15
N PRO A 35 6.29 16.25 -22.57
CA PRO A 35 5.82 16.64 -23.91
C PRO A 35 6.66 16.03 -25.04
N ASP A 36 7.95 15.78 -24.79
CA ASP A 36 8.89 15.25 -25.78
C ASP A 36 8.88 13.71 -25.88
N GLN A 37 8.13 13.03 -25.01
CA GLN A 37 8.07 11.55 -24.93
C GLN A 37 6.67 11.04 -25.26
N VAL A 38 6.24 11.27 -26.51
CA VAL A 38 4.89 10.91 -26.98
C VAL A 38 4.60 9.40 -26.99
N ASN A 39 5.65 8.57 -27.04
CA ASN A 39 5.55 7.11 -27.04
C ASN A 39 6.56 6.52 -26.02
N PRO A 40 6.27 6.61 -24.71
CA PRO A 40 7.13 6.02 -23.69
C PRO A 40 7.15 4.50 -23.81
N LEU A 41 8.18 3.85 -23.26
CA LEU A 41 8.11 2.39 -23.09
C LEU A 41 6.91 2.07 -22.19
N GLN A 42 6.10 1.11 -22.60
CA GLN A 42 4.90 0.72 -21.88
C GLN A 42 4.81 -0.79 -21.80
N VAL A 43 4.68 -1.30 -20.58
CA VAL A 43 4.33 -2.70 -20.34
C VAL A 43 2.81 -2.80 -20.31
N THR A 44 2.27 -3.86 -20.89
CA THR A 44 0.83 -4.12 -20.91
C THR A 44 0.52 -5.55 -20.50
N ALA A 45 -0.56 -5.74 -19.75
CA ALA A 45 -1.04 -7.09 -19.42
C ALA A 45 -1.45 -7.82 -20.71
N LEU A 46 -0.86 -9.00 -20.94
CA LEU A 46 -1.11 -9.82 -22.14
C LEU A 46 -2.57 -10.28 -22.22
N LEU A 47 -3.09 -10.82 -21.12
CA LEU A 47 -4.51 -11.09 -20.93
C LEU A 47 -5.07 -10.04 -19.97
N LYS A 48 -6.05 -9.27 -20.44
CA LYS A 48 -6.67 -8.19 -19.64
C LYS A 48 -7.41 -8.75 -18.43
N TYR A 49 -7.45 -7.97 -17.35
CA TYR A 49 -8.04 -8.41 -16.09
C TYR A 49 -9.52 -8.78 -16.24
N TRP A 50 -10.31 -7.97 -16.95
CA TRP A 50 -11.73 -8.28 -17.26
C TRP A 50 -11.93 -9.50 -18.17
N LEU A 51 -10.86 -10.06 -18.74
CA LEU A 51 -10.87 -11.31 -19.51
C LEU A 51 -10.33 -12.49 -18.68
N GLY A 52 -10.23 -12.34 -17.35
CA GLY A 52 -9.70 -13.37 -16.45
C GLY A 52 -8.17 -13.39 -16.36
N GLY A 53 -7.49 -12.33 -16.81
CA GLY A 53 -6.05 -12.16 -16.62
C GLY A 53 -5.67 -11.98 -15.14
N PRO A 54 -4.44 -12.37 -14.75
CA PRO A 54 -4.02 -12.29 -13.35
C PRO A 54 -3.55 -10.89 -12.91
N ASP A 55 -3.36 -9.97 -13.86
CA ASP A 55 -2.68 -8.70 -13.69
C ASP A 55 -3.68 -7.54 -13.81
N PRO A 56 -4.01 -6.84 -12.70
CA PRO A 56 -5.05 -5.81 -12.71
C PRO A 56 -4.66 -4.51 -13.42
N LEU A 57 -3.36 -4.20 -13.53
CA LEU A 57 -2.93 -3.01 -14.26
C LEU A 57 -2.88 -3.32 -15.76
N ASP A 58 -3.69 -2.61 -16.54
CA ASP A 58 -3.70 -2.74 -18.00
C ASP A 58 -2.37 -2.29 -18.62
N TYR A 59 -1.82 -1.20 -18.07
CA TYR A 59 -0.62 -0.55 -18.56
C TYR A 59 0.26 -0.04 -17.41
N VAL A 60 1.57 -0.04 -17.64
CA VAL A 60 2.54 0.71 -16.85
C VAL A 60 3.45 1.45 -17.81
N SER A 61 3.32 2.78 -17.86
CA SER A 61 4.15 3.65 -18.71
C SER A 61 5.45 4.01 -17.98
N MET A 62 6.55 4.07 -18.71
CA MET A 62 7.89 4.30 -18.18
C MET A 62 8.53 5.50 -18.90
N TYR A 63 8.67 6.60 -18.18
CA TYR A 63 9.22 7.85 -18.70
C TYR A 63 10.66 8.06 -18.23
N SER A 64 11.51 8.60 -19.10
CA SER A 64 12.81 9.15 -18.71
C SER A 64 12.60 10.55 -18.14
N ASN A 65 12.98 10.77 -16.89
CA ASN A 65 12.98 12.11 -16.31
C ASN A 65 14.42 12.58 -16.11
N PRO A 66 14.84 13.71 -16.73
CA PRO A 66 16.21 14.21 -16.61
C PRO A 66 16.54 14.70 -15.19
N GLY A 67 15.54 14.84 -14.32
CA GLY A 67 15.68 15.48 -13.03
C GLY A 67 15.85 16.98 -13.14
N ALA A 68 16.27 17.58 -12.04
CA ALA A 68 16.54 19.01 -11.88
C ALA A 68 17.72 19.15 -10.90
N PRO A 69 18.97 19.16 -11.40
CA PRO A 69 20.16 19.17 -10.55
C PRO A 69 20.22 20.35 -9.58
N HIS A 70 19.69 21.52 -9.96
CA HIS A 70 19.61 22.71 -9.12
C HIS A 70 18.64 22.57 -7.92
N GLU A 71 17.71 21.62 -8.00
CA GLU A 71 16.80 21.23 -6.93
C GLU A 71 17.22 19.90 -6.29
N ASN A 72 18.47 19.45 -6.50
CA ASN A 72 18.97 18.15 -6.04
C ASN A 72 18.10 16.95 -6.48
N ILE A 73 17.52 17.05 -7.68
CA ILE A 73 16.73 15.99 -8.30
C ILE A 73 17.59 15.28 -9.35
N PRO A 74 18.03 14.03 -9.13
CA PRO A 74 18.84 13.34 -10.13
C PRO A 74 17.97 12.76 -11.26
N PRO A 75 18.60 12.39 -12.39
CA PRO A 75 17.93 11.65 -13.45
C PRO A 75 17.33 10.34 -12.94
N HIS A 76 16.13 10.02 -13.40
CA HIS A 76 15.38 8.85 -12.94
C HIS A 76 14.38 8.36 -13.98
N TRP A 77 13.94 7.12 -13.81
CA TRP A 77 12.80 6.54 -14.50
C TRP A 77 11.53 6.80 -13.68
N HIS A 78 10.46 7.25 -14.34
CA HIS A 78 9.16 7.48 -13.72
C HIS A 78 8.12 6.51 -14.28
N TYR A 79 7.64 5.63 -13.42
CA TYR A 79 6.64 4.61 -13.73
C TYR A 79 5.27 5.12 -13.31
N ILE A 80 4.26 4.94 -14.17
CA ILE A 80 2.88 5.36 -13.93
C ILE A 80 1.98 4.20 -14.31
N SER A 81 1.15 3.71 -13.38
CA SER A 81 0.19 2.64 -13.67
C SER A 81 -1.13 3.16 -14.24
N PHE A 82 -1.86 2.26 -14.89
CA PHE A 82 -3.21 2.46 -15.37
C PHE A 82 -3.99 1.16 -15.16
N GLY A 83 -5.03 1.20 -14.33
CA GLY A 83 -5.95 0.08 -14.10
C GLY A 83 -6.58 0.07 -12.70
N LEU A 84 -6.00 0.79 -11.73
CA LEU A 84 -6.61 0.98 -10.41
C LEU A 84 -7.76 1.99 -10.47
N SER A 85 -7.63 2.99 -11.34
CA SER A 85 -8.74 3.88 -11.70
C SER A 85 -9.65 3.27 -12.76
N ASP A 86 -10.86 3.81 -12.90
CA ASP A 86 -11.74 3.43 -14.00
C ASP A 86 -11.25 4.05 -15.31
N LEU A 87 -10.65 3.21 -16.16
CA LEU A 87 -10.13 3.64 -17.46
C LEU A 87 -11.23 3.73 -18.52
N HIS A 88 -12.29 2.91 -18.40
CA HIS A 88 -13.22 2.60 -19.48
C HIS A 88 -14.63 3.18 -19.27
N GLY A 89 -15.13 3.22 -18.03
CA GLY A 89 -16.43 3.81 -17.71
C GLY A 89 -17.64 2.94 -18.02
N ASP A 90 -17.44 1.66 -18.31
CA ASP A 90 -18.49 0.76 -18.83
C ASP A 90 -18.78 -0.45 -17.95
N GLY A 91 -18.29 -0.47 -16.71
CA GLY A 91 -18.59 -1.53 -15.76
C GLY A 91 -17.77 -2.82 -15.96
N ARG A 92 -16.78 -2.84 -16.86
CA ARG A 92 -16.03 -4.07 -17.17
C ARG A 92 -15.07 -4.53 -16.05
N VAL A 93 -14.62 -3.60 -15.20
CA VAL A 93 -13.74 -3.86 -14.04
C VAL A 93 -14.25 -3.15 -12.81
N HIS A 94 -14.51 -1.84 -12.94
CA HIS A 94 -14.94 -0.97 -11.84
C HIS A 94 -16.41 -0.62 -12.01
N ASP A 95 -17.11 -0.41 -10.88
CA ASP A 95 -18.48 0.09 -10.89
C ASP A 95 -18.54 1.48 -11.54
N VAL A 96 -19.59 1.69 -12.35
CA VAL A 96 -19.75 2.94 -13.10
C VAL A 96 -19.98 4.10 -12.14
N SER A 97 -19.15 5.13 -12.27
CA SER A 97 -19.18 6.36 -11.49
C SER A 97 -19.22 7.59 -12.40
N GLY A 98 -19.69 8.72 -11.86
CA GLY A 98 -19.76 9.99 -12.58
C GLY A 98 -18.58 10.92 -12.29
N PRO A 99 -18.50 12.09 -12.96
CA PRO A 99 -17.39 13.04 -12.82
C PRO A 99 -17.15 13.57 -11.39
N GLU A 100 -18.22 13.65 -10.59
CA GLU A 100 -18.18 14.10 -9.19
C GLU A 100 -17.76 13.00 -8.20
N GLY A 101 -17.63 11.76 -8.68
CA GLY A 101 -17.28 10.60 -7.88
C GLY A 101 -15.78 10.32 -7.79
N VAL A 102 -15.46 9.12 -7.33
CA VAL A 102 -14.11 8.55 -7.30
C VAL A 102 -14.01 7.53 -8.43
N SER A 103 -12.96 7.63 -9.25
CA SER A 103 -12.79 6.75 -10.41
C SER A 103 -12.11 5.44 -9.99
N GLY A 104 -12.83 4.32 -10.05
CA GLY A 104 -12.34 3.01 -9.58
C GLY A 104 -11.93 3.07 -8.10
N PHE A 105 -10.71 2.62 -7.78
CA PHE A 105 -10.13 2.78 -6.44
C PHE A 105 -9.72 4.23 -6.09
N GLY A 106 -9.81 5.16 -7.04
CA GLY A 106 -9.55 6.58 -6.83
C GLY A 106 -8.09 7.00 -6.91
N PHE A 107 -7.20 6.09 -7.30
CA PHE A 107 -5.80 6.41 -7.45
C PHE A 107 -5.10 5.55 -8.50
N GLU A 108 -3.94 6.02 -8.94
CA GLU A 108 -2.95 5.25 -9.68
C GLU A 108 -1.61 5.24 -8.93
N LEU A 109 -0.86 4.16 -9.07
CA LEU A 109 0.49 4.05 -8.51
C LEU A 109 1.49 4.78 -9.41
N THR A 110 2.46 5.40 -8.77
CA THR A 110 3.66 5.91 -9.43
C THR A 110 4.90 5.40 -8.71
N PHE A 111 6.01 5.31 -9.43
CA PHE A 111 7.29 4.92 -8.82
C PHE A 111 8.42 5.64 -9.52
N ARG A 112 9.46 5.96 -8.75
CA ARG A 112 10.64 6.67 -9.26
C ARG A 112 11.88 5.89 -8.92
N LEU A 113 12.60 5.49 -9.96
CA LEU A 113 13.82 4.71 -9.84
C LEU A 113 15.00 5.56 -10.34
N ARG A 114 16.03 5.73 -9.51
CA ARG A 114 17.22 6.48 -9.92
C ARG A 114 17.82 5.82 -11.17
N ARG A 115 18.14 6.64 -12.18
CA ARG A 115 18.78 6.16 -13.39
C ARG A 115 20.29 6.07 -13.16
N GLU A 116 20.86 4.90 -13.39
CA GLU A 116 22.30 4.71 -13.26
C GLU A 116 23.05 5.17 -14.52
N PRO A 117 24.33 5.58 -14.39
CA PRO A 117 25.16 5.91 -15.53
C PRO A 117 25.26 4.72 -16.50
N GLY A 118 24.89 4.94 -17.77
CA GLY A 118 24.92 3.92 -18.81
C GLY A 118 23.58 3.21 -19.06
N GLU A 119 22.57 3.41 -18.21
CA GLU A 119 21.21 2.92 -18.50
C GLU A 119 20.56 3.77 -19.60
N THR A 120 20.19 3.10 -20.70
CA THR A 120 19.52 3.73 -21.85
C THR A 120 18.02 3.48 -21.86
N GLU A 121 17.54 2.44 -21.19
CA GLU A 121 16.14 2.05 -21.13
C GLU A 121 15.71 1.77 -19.67
N PRO A 122 14.44 2.02 -19.31
CA PRO A 122 13.96 1.76 -17.95
C PRO A 122 13.86 0.24 -17.70
N PRO A 123 14.35 -0.26 -16.56
CA PRO A 123 14.14 -1.65 -16.18
C PRO A 123 12.65 -1.93 -15.93
N THR A 124 12.20 -3.15 -16.22
CA THR A 124 10.77 -3.52 -16.19
C THR A 124 10.31 -4.10 -14.85
N TRP A 125 11.21 -4.48 -13.94
CA TRP A 125 10.86 -5.06 -12.62
C TRP A 125 9.90 -4.20 -11.79
N PRO A 126 9.89 -2.84 -11.86
CA PRO A 126 8.93 -2.05 -11.09
C PRO A 126 7.49 -2.27 -11.54
N ALA A 127 7.26 -2.64 -12.80
CA ALA A 127 5.92 -3.00 -13.25
C ALA A 127 5.41 -4.25 -12.51
N THR A 128 6.27 -5.25 -12.26
CA THR A 128 5.91 -6.44 -11.47
C THR A 128 5.59 -6.10 -10.01
N LEU A 129 6.36 -5.20 -9.40
CA LEU A 129 6.06 -4.67 -8.06
C LEU A 129 4.68 -3.98 -8.03
N MET A 130 4.42 -3.08 -8.98
CA MET A 130 3.16 -2.33 -9.06
C MET A 130 1.96 -3.26 -9.32
N GLN A 131 2.11 -4.29 -10.17
CA GLN A 131 1.08 -5.32 -10.35
C GLN A 131 0.78 -6.06 -9.05
N SER A 132 1.80 -6.34 -8.25
CA SER A 132 1.62 -7.09 -7.00
C SER A 132 0.91 -6.26 -5.93
N LEU A 133 1.18 -4.96 -5.86
CA LEU A 133 0.42 -4.01 -5.05
C LEU A 133 -1.03 -3.86 -5.56
N ALA A 134 -1.23 -3.78 -6.88
CA ALA A 134 -2.57 -3.73 -7.44
C ALA A 134 -3.39 -4.99 -7.11
N LYS A 135 -2.79 -6.18 -7.20
CA LYS A 135 -3.45 -7.44 -6.77
C LYS A 135 -3.90 -7.37 -5.32
N TYR A 136 -3.06 -6.86 -4.41
CA TYR A 136 -3.45 -6.65 -3.02
C TYR A 136 -4.68 -5.74 -2.89
N VAL A 137 -4.69 -4.60 -3.59
CA VAL A 137 -5.82 -3.65 -3.55
C VAL A 137 -7.11 -4.30 -4.07
N PHE A 138 -7.04 -4.99 -5.21
CA PHE A 138 -8.19 -5.68 -5.80
C PHE A 138 -8.69 -6.85 -4.95
N GLN A 139 -7.81 -7.56 -4.24
CA GLN A 139 -8.18 -8.71 -3.41
C GLN A 139 -8.74 -8.31 -2.04
N SER A 140 -8.20 -7.25 -1.45
CA SER A 140 -8.56 -6.81 -0.09
C SER A 140 -9.63 -5.71 -0.07
N GLY A 141 -9.75 -4.93 -1.15
CA GLY A 141 -10.52 -3.69 -1.17
C GLY A 141 -9.83 -2.52 -0.45
N ASN A 142 -8.68 -2.73 0.17
CA ASN A 142 -7.96 -1.71 0.91
C ASN A 142 -7.20 -0.77 -0.03
N THR A 143 -7.56 0.50 -0.02
CA THR A 143 -6.88 1.54 -0.80
C THR A 143 -5.56 1.94 -0.15
N LEU A 144 -4.61 2.42 -0.97
CA LEU A 144 -3.33 2.92 -0.51
C LEU A 144 -3.34 4.44 -0.51
N CYS A 145 -3.23 5.05 0.67
CA CYS A 145 -3.26 6.49 0.84
C CYS A 145 -1.86 7.07 1.06
N SER A 146 -1.72 8.37 0.79
CA SER A 146 -0.51 9.11 1.17
C SER A 146 -0.24 8.97 2.67
N ARG A 147 1.02 8.67 3.03
CA ARG A 147 1.55 8.40 4.38
C ARG A 147 1.36 6.96 4.88
N ASP A 148 0.70 6.10 4.12
CA ASP A 148 0.63 4.68 4.44
C ASP A 148 2.00 4.01 4.26
N HIS A 149 2.12 2.82 4.83
CA HIS A 149 3.27 1.95 4.66
C HIS A 149 2.81 0.59 4.16
N VAL A 150 3.67 -0.08 3.39
CA VAL A 150 3.47 -1.46 2.98
C VAL A 150 4.69 -2.26 3.40
N THR A 151 4.46 -3.27 4.23
CA THR A 151 5.51 -4.23 4.60
C THR A 151 5.68 -5.25 3.47
N TRP A 152 6.89 -5.37 2.94
CA TRP A 152 7.19 -6.28 1.82
C TRP A 152 8.11 -7.44 2.19
N HIS A 153 9.09 -7.22 3.08
CA HIS A 153 10.02 -8.23 3.64
C HIS A 153 10.99 -8.88 2.64
N CYS A 154 11.08 -8.37 1.42
CA CYS A 154 12.12 -8.72 0.46
C CYS A 154 12.56 -7.49 -0.33
N ALA A 155 13.73 -7.55 -0.97
CA ALA A 155 14.19 -6.45 -1.82
C ALA A 155 13.17 -6.19 -2.94
N LEU A 156 12.84 -4.92 -3.19
CA LEU A 156 11.78 -4.56 -4.15
C LEU A 156 12.08 -5.02 -5.59
N ASP A 157 13.36 -5.15 -5.93
CA ASP A 157 13.89 -5.58 -7.21
C ASP A 157 14.33 -7.06 -7.21
N ASN A 158 14.02 -7.82 -6.14
CA ASN A 158 14.51 -9.18 -5.90
C ASN A 158 16.04 -9.32 -5.86
N SER A 159 16.77 -8.24 -5.58
CA SER A 159 18.22 -8.28 -5.33
C SER A 159 18.54 -8.49 -3.85
N GLU A 160 19.79 -8.21 -3.45
CA GLU A 160 20.23 -8.15 -2.05
C GLU A 160 20.11 -6.72 -1.46
N SER A 161 19.27 -5.87 -2.05
CA SER A 161 19.06 -4.50 -1.56
C SER A 161 18.45 -4.48 -0.15
N ARG A 162 18.83 -3.48 0.64
CA ARG A 162 18.24 -3.20 1.97
C ARG A 162 16.89 -2.52 1.90
N ILE A 163 16.52 -2.02 0.71
CA ILE A 163 15.21 -1.43 0.46
C ILE A 163 14.20 -2.56 0.31
N GLN A 164 13.49 -2.83 1.41
CA GLN A 164 12.66 -4.04 1.56
C GLN A 164 11.21 -3.73 1.95
N HIS A 165 10.84 -2.46 2.01
CA HIS A 165 9.49 -2.00 2.36
C HIS A 165 9.16 -0.72 1.61
N MET A 166 7.94 -0.23 1.76
CA MET A 166 7.46 0.95 1.03
C MET A 166 6.74 1.93 1.96
N LEU A 167 6.90 3.21 1.67
CA LEU A 167 6.00 4.29 2.10
C LEU A 167 5.26 4.83 0.88
N MET A 168 4.04 5.29 1.12
CA MET A 168 3.19 5.92 0.12
C MET A 168 3.21 7.44 0.30
N THR A 169 3.28 8.18 -0.80
CA THR A 169 3.21 9.65 -0.79
C THR A 169 2.52 10.14 -2.04
N THR A 170 1.83 11.27 -2.00
CA THR A 170 1.30 11.90 -3.21
C THR A 170 2.43 12.23 -4.20
N ASP A 171 2.26 11.88 -5.47
CA ASP A 171 3.18 12.27 -6.54
C ASP A 171 3.16 13.81 -6.70
N ILE A 172 4.35 14.41 -6.65
CA ILE A 172 4.49 15.87 -6.60
C ILE A 172 4.21 16.55 -7.96
N GLN A 173 4.37 15.83 -9.07
CA GLN A 173 4.18 16.37 -10.42
C GLN A 173 2.76 16.13 -10.92
N LEU A 174 2.22 14.93 -10.71
CA LEU A 174 0.90 14.51 -11.20
C LEU A 174 -0.23 14.94 -10.25
N LYS A 175 -0.03 14.79 -8.92
CA LYS A 175 -1.01 15.09 -7.86
C LYS A 175 -2.35 14.39 -8.06
N THR A 176 -3.35 15.08 -8.63
CA THR A 176 -4.71 14.59 -8.83
C THR A 176 -5.18 14.94 -10.23
N ALA A 177 -5.79 13.99 -10.91
CA ALA A 177 -6.50 14.16 -12.18
C ALA A 177 -8.01 14.08 -11.97
N HIS A 178 -8.75 14.73 -12.87
CA HIS A 178 -10.19 14.58 -13.01
C HIS A 178 -10.48 13.94 -14.35
N THR A 179 -11.19 12.81 -14.33
CA THR A 179 -11.63 12.08 -15.51
C THR A 179 -13.16 12.18 -15.62
N PRO A 180 -13.76 11.78 -16.76
CA PRO A 180 -15.22 11.67 -16.86
C PRO A 180 -15.85 10.70 -15.84
N PHE A 181 -15.04 9.83 -15.23
CA PHE A 181 -15.47 8.79 -14.30
C PHE A 181 -15.06 9.10 -12.86
N GLY A 182 -14.63 10.33 -12.58
CA GLY A 182 -14.30 10.78 -11.23
C GLY A 182 -12.86 11.22 -11.03
N SER A 183 -12.50 11.45 -9.77
CA SER A 183 -11.16 11.86 -9.36
C SER A 183 -10.18 10.68 -9.27
N VAL A 184 -8.92 10.95 -9.60
CA VAL A 184 -7.79 10.00 -9.52
C VAL A 184 -6.59 10.69 -8.89
N GLU A 185 -6.17 10.25 -7.70
CA GLU A 185 -4.90 10.66 -7.10
C GLU A 185 -3.72 9.83 -7.63
N PHE A 186 -2.52 10.40 -7.65
CA PHE A 186 -1.31 9.65 -7.97
C PHE A 186 -0.51 9.41 -6.70
N ILE A 187 -0.37 8.13 -6.33
CA ILE A 187 0.30 7.69 -5.11
C ILE A 187 1.66 7.09 -5.48
N GLN A 188 2.71 7.82 -5.14
CA GLN A 188 4.10 7.43 -5.32
C GLN A 188 4.56 6.45 -4.25
N ILE A 189 5.08 5.32 -4.72
CA ILE A 189 5.81 4.33 -3.95
C ILE A 189 7.21 4.87 -3.65
N VAL A 190 7.59 4.87 -2.37
CA VAL A 190 8.92 5.25 -1.87
C VAL A 190 9.52 4.04 -1.18
N GLY A 191 10.58 3.47 -1.75
CA GLY A 191 11.29 2.35 -1.14
C GLY A 191 12.01 2.77 0.14
N ILE A 192 11.87 1.98 1.20
CA ILE A 192 12.48 2.21 2.51
C ILE A 192 13.09 0.94 3.12
N CYS A 193 14.03 1.11 4.04
CA CYS A 193 14.66 0.05 4.84
C CYS A 193 13.77 -0.38 6.01
N ALA A 194 14.07 -1.54 6.60
CA ALA A 194 13.35 -2.08 7.76
C ALA A 194 13.34 -1.14 8.97
N GLU A 195 14.45 -0.42 9.21
CA GLU A 195 14.55 0.54 10.31
C GLU A 195 13.65 1.76 10.10
N GLU A 196 13.51 2.20 8.84
CA GLU A 196 12.68 3.33 8.46
C GLU A 196 11.19 2.96 8.55
N LEU A 197 10.83 1.73 8.15
CA LEU A 197 9.48 1.19 8.35
C LEU A 197 9.13 1.19 9.83
N LYS A 198 10.00 0.63 10.67
CA LYS A 198 9.79 0.58 12.12
C LYS A 198 9.61 1.97 12.71
N ALA A 199 10.39 2.95 12.25
CA ALA A 199 10.26 4.34 12.68
C ALA A 199 8.95 4.98 12.19
N ALA A 200 8.47 4.63 10.99
CA ALA A 200 7.20 5.10 10.46
C ALA A 200 6.01 4.56 11.25
N GLN A 201 6.03 3.26 11.57
CA GLN A 201 5.01 2.62 12.41
C GLN A 201 4.99 3.25 13.81
N GLN A 202 6.15 3.39 14.44
CA GLN A 202 6.25 3.92 15.81
C GLN A 202 5.84 5.39 15.93
N TRP A 203 6.07 6.19 14.88
CA TRP A 203 5.74 7.62 14.88
C TRP A 203 4.64 7.95 13.87
N ASN A 204 5.01 8.27 12.63
CA ASN A 204 4.10 8.41 11.50
C ASN A 204 4.88 8.44 10.17
N GLY A 205 4.24 8.02 9.07
CA GLY A 205 4.84 8.01 7.74
C GLY A 205 5.23 9.40 7.23
N ALA A 206 4.41 10.42 7.52
CA ALA A 206 4.66 11.81 7.09
C ALA A 206 6.00 12.38 7.61
N GLY A 207 6.32 12.11 8.87
CA GLY A 207 7.53 12.55 9.53
C GLY A 207 8.76 11.81 9.02
N ILE A 208 8.64 10.51 8.71
CA ILE A 208 9.73 9.78 8.03
C ILE A 208 9.95 10.33 6.63
N LEU A 209 8.89 10.57 5.86
CA LEU A 209 8.98 11.16 4.52
C LEU A 209 9.64 12.56 4.55
N ASP A 210 9.30 13.42 5.51
CA ASP A 210 9.96 14.72 5.71
C ASP A 210 11.43 14.60 6.15
N MET A 211 11.80 13.51 6.84
CA MET A 211 13.20 13.22 7.13
C MET A 211 13.95 12.65 5.92
N ILE A 212 13.28 11.93 5.01
CA ILE A 212 13.86 11.45 3.74
C ILE A 212 14.15 12.63 2.82
N THR A 213 13.26 13.63 2.79
CA THR A 213 13.43 14.79 1.91
C THR A 213 14.53 15.76 2.29
N ARG A 214 15.20 15.54 3.42
CA ARG A 214 16.27 16.39 3.93
C ARG A 214 17.66 15.77 3.70
N ILE A 215 17.75 14.62 3.03
CA ILE A 215 19.03 13.98 2.68
C ILE A 215 19.45 14.42 1.28
N PRO A 216 20.62 15.04 1.12
CA PRO A 216 21.27 15.15 -0.19
C PRO A 216 21.60 13.77 -0.77
N ALA A 217 21.43 13.60 -2.08
CA ALA A 217 21.63 12.32 -2.78
C ALA A 217 23.09 11.78 -2.75
N ASP A 218 24.05 12.58 -2.28
CA ASP A 218 25.49 12.29 -2.20
C ASP A 218 25.98 12.01 -0.78
N GLY A 219 25.10 12.03 0.22
CA GLY A 219 25.45 11.76 1.63
C GLY A 219 26.36 12.81 2.29
N ASN A 220 26.73 13.90 1.59
CA ASN A 220 27.56 14.96 2.13
C ASN A 220 26.71 16.08 2.72
N ARG A 221 27.00 16.46 3.97
CA ARG A 221 26.29 17.55 4.66
C ARG A 221 26.88 18.89 4.27
N THR A 222 26.25 19.58 3.33
CA THR A 222 26.41 21.04 3.23
C THR A 222 25.08 21.71 2.93
N GLY A 223 24.55 22.41 3.94
CA GLY A 223 23.68 23.58 3.77
C GLY A 223 22.23 23.30 3.37
N SER A 224 21.33 23.98 4.07
CA SER A 224 19.91 24.14 3.79
C SER A 224 19.55 24.22 2.29
N SER A 225 19.09 23.11 1.70
CA SER A 225 18.24 23.15 0.49
C SER A 225 16.91 22.48 0.80
N LYS A 226 15.82 23.22 0.60
CA LYS A 226 14.49 22.62 0.41
C LYS A 226 14.53 21.83 -0.90
N ALA A 227 13.89 20.67 -0.90
CA ALA A 227 13.80 19.67 -1.97
C ALA A 227 15.02 18.72 -2.07
N SER A 228 14.94 17.61 -1.34
CA SER A 228 15.32 16.29 -1.86
C SER A 228 14.00 15.54 -1.97
N TRP A 229 13.52 15.33 -3.17
CA TRP A 229 12.13 15.06 -3.51
C TRP A 229 11.75 13.57 -3.25
N ARG A 230 11.59 13.21 -1.96
CA ARG A 230 11.02 11.93 -1.47
C ARG A 230 11.56 10.72 -2.24
N SER A 231 12.87 10.56 -2.08
CA SER A 231 13.83 9.69 -2.74
C SER A 231 13.27 8.47 -3.46
N MET A 232 13.65 8.39 -4.74
CA MET A 232 13.69 7.18 -5.56
C MET A 232 14.16 5.97 -4.74
N ALA A 233 13.76 4.75 -5.13
CA ALA A 233 14.44 3.56 -4.62
C ALA A 233 15.95 3.77 -4.79
N HIS A 234 16.63 3.99 -3.66
CA HIS A 234 18.06 4.15 -3.64
C HIS A 234 18.61 2.80 -4.10
N ASN A 235 19.20 2.75 -5.30
CA ASN A 235 20.00 1.60 -5.68
C ASN A 235 21.03 1.39 -4.56
N GLY A 236 20.98 0.22 -3.95
CA GLY A 236 21.57 -0.13 -2.65
C GLY A 236 23.10 -0.07 -2.56
N HIS A 237 23.78 0.68 -3.42
CA HIS A 237 25.24 0.67 -3.54
C HIS A 237 25.97 1.71 -2.68
N ALA A 238 25.32 2.80 -2.21
CA ALA A 238 25.98 3.85 -1.42
C ALA A 238 25.93 3.64 0.11
N GLU A 239 25.50 2.46 0.58
CA GLU A 239 24.76 2.39 1.83
C GLU A 239 25.49 1.70 3.02
N GLY A 240 26.78 1.38 2.87
CA GLY A 240 27.59 0.75 3.92
C GLY A 240 28.39 1.68 4.85
N GLY A 241 28.33 3.00 4.64
CA GLY A 241 29.23 3.95 5.32
C GLY A 241 28.83 4.34 6.75
N LYS A 242 29.82 4.67 7.60
CA LYS A 242 29.62 5.18 8.98
C LYS A 242 28.71 6.41 9.08
N ALA A 243 28.65 7.23 8.02
CA ALA A 243 27.78 8.40 7.96
C ALA A 243 26.30 8.01 7.92
N TYR A 244 25.94 6.97 7.16
CA TYR A 244 24.59 6.45 7.07
C TYR A 244 24.15 5.82 8.39
N SER A 245 24.99 4.99 9.02
CA SER A 245 24.66 4.32 10.29
C SER A 245 24.45 5.29 11.47
N ASN A 246 25.27 6.34 11.57
CA ASN A 246 25.09 7.37 12.60
C ASN A 246 23.80 8.15 12.38
N TRP A 247 23.40 8.30 11.13
CA TRP A 247 22.25 9.08 10.75
C TRP A 247 20.93 8.32 10.88
N THR A 248 20.89 7.03 10.54
CA THR A 248 19.76 6.14 10.86
C THR A 248 19.54 6.06 12.37
N SER A 249 20.62 6.03 13.15
CA SER A 249 20.56 6.09 14.62
C SER A 249 19.92 7.39 15.13
N MET A 250 20.26 8.53 14.54
CA MET A 250 19.68 9.83 14.88
C MET A 250 18.18 9.90 14.56
N ARG A 251 17.76 9.40 13.39
CA ARG A 251 16.34 9.29 13.02
C ARG A 251 15.57 8.42 14.00
N ARG A 252 16.14 7.27 14.36
CA ARG A 252 15.52 6.34 15.31
C ARG A 252 15.33 6.99 16.68
N LYS A 253 16.34 7.73 17.16
CA LYS A 253 16.25 8.48 18.42
C LYS A 253 15.16 9.55 18.36
N LYS A 254 15.15 10.36 17.30
CA LYS A 254 14.15 11.43 17.13
C LYS A 254 12.73 10.89 16.98
N SER A 255 12.52 9.85 16.17
CA SER A 255 11.22 9.17 16.03
C SER A 255 10.75 8.62 17.37
N LYS A 256 11.65 8.00 18.16
CA LYS A 256 11.31 7.46 19.48
C LYS A 256 10.95 8.57 20.48
N GLU A 257 11.72 9.65 20.55
CA GLU A 257 11.43 10.79 21.42
C GLU A 257 10.09 11.45 21.07
N VAL A 258 9.80 11.67 19.78
CA VAL A 258 8.54 12.28 19.35
C VAL A 258 7.36 11.31 19.54
N SER A 259 7.57 10.01 19.33
CA SER A 259 6.57 8.97 19.58
C SER A 259 6.21 8.85 21.06
N GLU A 260 7.19 8.93 21.98
CA GLU A 260 6.92 8.87 23.43
C GLU A 260 6.11 10.08 23.92
N LEU A 261 6.29 11.25 23.29
CA LEU A 261 5.52 12.46 23.61
C LEU A 261 4.14 12.50 22.92
N GLY A 262 4.06 12.13 21.64
CA GLY A 262 2.88 12.34 20.79
C GLY A 262 2.09 11.08 20.43
N GLY A 263 2.58 9.90 20.77
CA GLY A 263 2.05 8.61 20.35
C GLY A 263 2.29 8.30 18.86
N SER A 264 1.80 7.15 18.42
CA SER A 264 1.80 6.73 17.01
C SER A 264 0.54 7.24 16.29
N SER A 265 0.69 7.59 15.00
CA SER A 265 -0.45 7.88 14.12
C SER A 265 -1.08 6.63 13.50
N LEU A 266 -0.45 5.46 13.65
CA LEU A 266 -0.93 4.22 13.03
C LEU A 266 -2.22 3.77 13.70
N SER A 267 -3.36 3.93 13.01
CA SER A 267 -4.69 3.59 13.53
C SER A 267 -4.98 2.09 13.53
N GLY A 268 -4.32 1.34 12.66
CA GLY A 268 -4.47 -0.10 12.53
C GLY A 268 -3.59 -0.68 11.44
N VAL A 269 -3.66 -1.99 11.27
CA VAL A 269 -2.96 -2.74 10.22
C VAL A 269 -3.83 -3.89 9.73
N SER A 270 -3.72 -4.20 8.44
CA SER A 270 -4.19 -5.47 7.89
C SER A 270 -3.13 -6.54 8.19
N ALA A 271 -3.51 -7.62 8.87
CA ALA A 271 -2.59 -8.65 9.32
C ALA A 271 -3.23 -10.04 9.43
N ARG A 272 -2.45 -11.06 9.78
CA ARG A 272 -2.99 -12.38 10.14
C ARG A 272 -3.31 -12.40 11.63
N CYS A 273 -4.59 -12.25 11.95
CA CYS A 273 -5.09 -12.30 13.31
C CYS A 273 -6.45 -12.99 13.40
N SER A 274 -6.72 -13.58 14.55
CA SER A 274 -8.01 -14.16 14.91
C SER A 274 -8.23 -14.08 16.42
N TRP A 275 -9.44 -14.41 16.88
CA TRP A 275 -9.75 -14.49 18.30
C TRP A 275 -10.62 -15.71 18.58
N ALA A 276 -10.61 -16.18 19.83
CA ALA A 276 -11.51 -17.20 20.33
C ALA A 276 -12.08 -16.76 21.69
N GLU A 277 -13.31 -17.17 21.99
CA GLU A 277 -13.88 -16.98 23.33
C GLU A 277 -13.15 -17.88 24.32
N GLN A 278 -12.79 -17.32 25.47
CA GLN A 278 -12.14 -18.09 26.52
C GLN A 278 -13.21 -18.80 27.36
N ASP A 279 -13.28 -20.13 27.26
CA ASP A 279 -14.10 -20.93 28.17
C ASP A 279 -13.50 -20.87 29.59
N ALA A 280 -14.29 -20.37 30.54
CA ALA A 280 -13.89 -20.24 31.95
C ALA A 280 -13.56 -21.60 32.63
N SER A 281 -13.84 -22.73 31.98
CA SER A 281 -13.61 -24.09 32.48
C SER A 281 -12.26 -24.71 32.08
N ASN A 282 -11.46 -24.07 31.22
CA ASN A 282 -10.22 -24.64 30.66
C ASN A 282 -8.96 -23.79 30.93
N VAL A 283 -8.82 -23.26 32.14
CA VAL A 283 -7.59 -22.60 32.58
C VAL A 283 -6.56 -23.65 33.02
N ASP A 284 -5.99 -24.39 32.07
CA ASP A 284 -4.82 -25.25 32.34
C ASP A 284 -3.52 -24.46 32.14
N ILE A 285 -3.22 -23.57 33.10
CA ILE A 285 -1.86 -23.03 33.29
C ILE A 285 -1.04 -24.11 34.01
N ALA A 286 -0.81 -25.25 33.35
CA ALA A 286 -0.08 -26.34 33.97
C ALA A 286 0.72 -27.21 33.00
N HIS A 287 1.01 -26.85 31.75
CA HIS A 287 1.89 -27.64 30.87
C HIS A 287 3.05 -26.82 30.27
N LEU A 288 3.76 -26.09 31.14
CA LEU A 288 5.19 -25.76 30.92
C LEU A 288 6.05 -26.69 31.79
N LYS A 289 6.02 -27.99 31.48
CA LYS A 289 7.09 -28.90 31.87
C LYS A 289 7.34 -29.86 30.72
N ASP A 290 8.56 -29.73 30.19
CA ASP A 290 9.32 -30.72 29.43
C ASP A 290 8.68 -32.11 29.40
N LYS A 291 8.35 -32.56 28.19
CA LYS A 291 8.68 -33.90 27.72
C LYS A 291 8.57 -33.97 26.21
N SER A 292 9.73 -34.18 25.60
CA SER A 292 9.89 -34.93 24.37
C SER A 292 8.94 -36.12 24.33
N ASP A 293 8.13 -36.24 23.28
CA ASP A 293 8.06 -37.45 22.48
C ASP A 293 7.14 -37.23 21.26
N GLU A 294 7.57 -37.84 20.17
CA GLU A 294 7.06 -37.68 18.82
C GLU A 294 5.64 -38.24 18.65
N ASN A 295 4.94 -37.62 17.69
CA ASN A 295 3.80 -38.11 16.92
C ASN A 295 2.41 -38.09 17.58
N ASN A 296 1.51 -37.39 16.87
CA ASN A 296 0.07 -37.60 16.74
C ASN A 296 -0.91 -36.53 17.32
N GLU A 297 -0.57 -35.24 17.23
CA GLU A 297 -1.48 -34.10 17.52
C GLU A 297 -1.94 -33.32 16.25
N ASP A 298 -1.51 -33.70 15.04
CA ASP A 298 -1.78 -32.93 13.81
C ASP A 298 -3.15 -33.21 13.15
N LEU A 299 -3.96 -34.10 13.73
CA LEU A 299 -5.25 -34.53 13.16
C LEU A 299 -6.49 -34.01 13.90
N LYS A 300 -6.37 -33.55 15.16
CA LYS A 300 -7.51 -33.00 15.92
C LYS A 300 -7.71 -31.50 15.76
N LEU A 301 -6.66 -30.74 15.44
CA LEU A 301 -6.78 -29.30 15.21
C LEU A 301 -7.36 -28.99 13.81
N LYS A 302 -7.11 -29.86 12.82
CA LYS A 302 -7.66 -29.71 11.47
C LYS A 302 -9.18 -29.92 11.41
N SER A 303 -9.76 -30.75 12.27
CA SER A 303 -11.20 -31.03 12.23
C SER A 303 -12.07 -29.91 12.79
N ARG A 304 -11.53 -29.02 13.64
CA ARG A 304 -12.27 -27.87 14.18
C ARG A 304 -12.20 -26.62 13.29
N VAL A 305 -11.13 -26.45 12.51
CA VAL A 305 -10.98 -25.33 11.58
C VAL A 305 -11.78 -25.55 10.29
N HIS A 306 -12.05 -26.80 9.91
CA HIS A 306 -12.67 -27.11 8.62
C HIS A 306 -14.20 -26.98 8.55
N GLN A 307 -14.89 -26.70 9.66
CA GLN A 307 -16.35 -26.74 9.71
C GLN A 307 -17.05 -25.38 9.50
N SER A 308 -16.31 -24.27 9.35
CA SER A 308 -16.90 -22.93 9.14
C SER A 308 -16.83 -22.40 7.70
N LEU A 309 -16.33 -23.20 6.74
CA LEU A 309 -16.06 -22.74 5.37
C LEU A 309 -17.08 -23.29 4.35
N GLN A 310 -18.38 -23.01 4.54
CA GLN A 310 -19.36 -23.04 3.44
C GLN A 310 -20.45 -21.98 3.67
N GLY A 311 -20.37 -20.87 2.95
CA GLY A 311 -21.39 -19.82 2.90
C GLY A 311 -21.20 -18.97 1.64
N ASN A 312 -22.24 -18.90 0.83
CA ASN A 312 -22.26 -18.41 -0.56
C ASN A 312 -21.93 -16.92 -0.71
N GLN A 313 -21.39 -16.58 -1.89
CA GLN A 313 -21.35 -15.24 -2.44
C GLN A 313 -22.76 -14.67 -2.57
N SER A 314 -23.03 -13.56 -1.87
CA SER A 314 -24.10 -12.62 -2.25
C SER A 314 -23.87 -11.27 -1.59
N ALA A 315 -23.81 -10.24 -2.45
CA ALA A 315 -24.12 -8.82 -2.24
C ALA A 315 -23.67 -8.15 -0.93
N LEU A 316 -22.85 -7.12 -1.09
CA LEU A 316 -22.42 -6.16 -0.08
C LEU A 316 -23.63 -5.32 0.42
N GLU A 317 -24.49 -5.91 1.26
CA GLU A 317 -25.51 -5.15 2.01
C GLU A 317 -24.88 -4.60 3.30
N SER A 318 -25.06 -3.31 3.53
CA SER A 318 -24.69 -2.61 4.76
C SER A 318 -25.23 -3.35 5.99
N ALA A 319 -24.37 -4.08 6.68
CA ALA A 319 -24.75 -4.79 7.89
C ALA A 319 -24.98 -3.82 9.04
N GLU A 320 -26.25 -3.54 9.34
CA GLU A 320 -26.62 -2.91 10.60
C GLU A 320 -26.17 -3.79 11.78
N LEU A 321 -25.58 -3.17 12.79
CA LEU A 321 -25.12 -3.83 14.01
C LEU A 321 -26.31 -4.21 14.88
N VAL A 322 -26.90 -5.39 14.64
CA VAL A 322 -28.17 -5.75 15.28
C VAL A 322 -27.98 -6.26 16.72
N HIS A 323 -26.85 -6.92 17.04
CA HIS A 323 -26.64 -7.54 18.36
C HIS A 323 -25.18 -7.49 18.81
N VAL A 324 -24.97 -7.16 20.09
CA VAL A 324 -23.65 -7.15 20.74
C VAL A 324 -23.54 -8.34 21.70
N LYS A 325 -22.55 -9.21 21.50
CA LYS A 325 -22.23 -10.29 22.44
C LYS A 325 -21.21 -9.80 23.46
N LYS A 326 -21.49 -9.97 24.75
CA LYS A 326 -20.52 -9.75 25.83
C LYS A 326 -19.69 -11.01 26.02
N LEU A 327 -18.38 -10.87 26.15
CA LEU A 327 -17.46 -11.97 26.42
C LEU A 327 -16.89 -11.85 27.83
N GLU A 328 -16.77 -12.98 28.54
CA GLU A 328 -16.08 -13.03 29.83
C GLU A 328 -14.56 -13.02 29.67
N GLY A 329 -14.06 -13.62 28.59
CA GLY A 329 -12.64 -13.62 28.24
C GLY A 329 -12.44 -13.82 26.75
N VAL A 330 -11.30 -13.34 26.25
CA VAL A 330 -10.93 -13.45 24.84
C VAL A 330 -9.49 -13.92 24.71
N HIS A 331 -9.26 -14.91 23.86
CA HIS A 331 -7.95 -15.34 23.44
C HIS A 331 -7.67 -14.72 22.07
N LEU A 332 -6.70 -13.80 22.01
CA LEU A 332 -6.27 -13.17 20.76
C LEU A 332 -5.08 -13.93 20.18
N ILE A 333 -5.15 -14.25 18.89
CA ILE A 333 -4.13 -14.99 18.16
C ILE A 333 -3.58 -14.08 17.06
N PHE A 334 -2.25 -13.91 17.05
CA PHE A 334 -1.55 -13.06 16.10
C PHE A 334 -0.40 -13.84 15.47
N ASN A 335 -0.11 -13.59 14.19
CA ASN A 335 1.19 -13.95 13.65
C ASN A 335 2.32 -13.11 14.31
N LEU A 336 3.58 -13.49 14.06
CA LEU A 336 4.74 -12.81 14.64
C LEU A 336 4.75 -11.30 14.35
N GLU A 337 4.44 -10.91 13.12
CA GLU A 337 4.43 -9.51 12.69
C GLU A 337 3.37 -8.69 13.43
N ALA A 338 2.11 -9.13 13.44
CA ALA A 338 1.04 -8.44 14.17
C ALA A 338 1.30 -8.41 15.67
N GLY A 339 1.77 -9.53 16.25
CA GLY A 339 2.12 -9.62 17.66
C GLY A 339 3.22 -8.63 18.05
N SER A 340 4.18 -8.37 17.15
CA SER A 340 5.26 -7.40 17.38
C SER A 340 4.77 -5.94 17.48
N LEU A 341 3.56 -5.65 16.96
CA LEU A 341 2.93 -4.34 17.01
C LEU A 341 2.09 -4.11 18.28
N LEU A 342 1.81 -5.14 19.09
CA LEU A 342 1.04 -4.99 20.33
C LEU A 342 1.62 -3.94 21.30
N PRO A 343 2.94 -3.89 21.56
CA PRO A 343 3.51 -2.83 22.40
C PRO A 343 3.24 -1.42 21.88
N LEU A 344 3.21 -1.24 20.55
CA LEU A 344 2.89 0.02 19.90
C LEU A 344 1.40 0.34 20.01
N ALA A 345 0.53 -0.64 19.74
CA ALA A 345 -0.91 -0.49 19.90
C ALA A 345 -1.28 -0.07 21.33
N ILE A 346 -0.63 -0.65 22.34
CA ILE A 346 -0.89 -0.28 23.73
C ILE A 346 -0.22 1.06 24.09
N ARG A 347 1.10 1.17 23.94
CA ARG A 347 1.86 2.32 24.47
C ARG A 347 1.75 3.56 23.60
N GLY A 348 1.74 3.41 22.29
CA GLY A 348 1.71 4.51 21.34
C GLY A 348 0.29 4.97 20.97
N ARG A 349 -0.74 4.17 21.25
CA ARG A 349 -2.13 4.47 20.87
C ARG A 349 -3.07 4.47 22.07
N VAL A 350 -3.30 3.31 22.70
CA VAL A 350 -4.26 3.19 23.81
C VAL A 350 -3.90 4.10 24.98
N LYS A 351 -2.63 4.15 25.40
CA LYS A 351 -2.16 5.07 26.45
C LYS A 351 -2.26 6.57 26.08
N HIS A 352 -2.38 6.89 24.80
CA HIS A 352 -2.61 8.26 24.32
C HIS A 352 -4.10 8.54 24.05
N GLY A 353 -5.01 7.70 24.56
CA GLY A 353 -6.45 7.90 24.43
C GLY A 353 -7.02 7.56 23.05
N ARG A 354 -6.36 6.69 22.29
CA ARG A 354 -6.73 6.32 20.91
C ARG A 354 -7.04 4.81 20.80
N HIS A 355 -7.67 4.37 19.70
CA HIS A 355 -7.92 2.94 19.45
C HIS A 355 -6.74 2.27 18.71
N PHE A 356 -6.76 0.98 18.38
CA PHE A 356 -5.89 0.39 17.37
C PHE A 356 -6.55 -0.86 16.79
N THR A 357 -6.64 -0.98 15.47
CA THR A 357 -7.35 -2.08 14.81
C THR A 357 -6.40 -3.04 14.12
N PHE A 358 -6.54 -4.33 14.39
CA PHE A 358 -5.99 -5.38 13.54
C PHE A 358 -7.11 -5.94 12.68
N GLU A 359 -7.02 -5.77 11.37
CA GLU A 359 -7.97 -6.31 10.40
C GLU A 359 -7.40 -7.59 9.78
N SER A 360 -8.17 -8.68 9.78
CA SER A 360 -7.70 -9.95 9.26
C SER A 360 -7.65 -9.93 7.73
N ILE A 361 -6.52 -10.30 7.15
CA ILE A 361 -6.41 -10.52 5.70
C ILE A 361 -7.02 -11.85 5.23
N LEU A 362 -7.49 -12.70 6.16
CA LEU A 362 -8.01 -14.04 5.87
C LEU A 362 -9.54 -14.14 6.00
N GLY A 363 -10.21 -13.07 6.43
CA GLY A 363 -11.67 -13.05 6.61
C GLY A 363 -12.15 -11.78 7.31
N GLU A 364 -13.42 -11.73 7.65
CA GLU A 364 -14.12 -10.51 8.15
C GLU A 364 -13.81 -10.15 9.62
N THR A 365 -12.75 -10.72 10.20
CA THR A 365 -12.41 -10.48 11.61
C THR A 365 -11.63 -9.18 11.77
N ALA A 366 -12.10 -8.30 12.65
CA ALA A 366 -11.36 -7.14 13.14
C ALA A 366 -11.24 -7.16 14.66
N ILE A 367 -10.05 -6.87 15.18
CA ILE A 367 -9.75 -6.76 16.61
C ILE A 367 -9.36 -5.31 16.90
N THR A 368 -10.25 -4.57 17.55
CA THR A 368 -10.01 -3.16 17.91
C THR A 368 -9.73 -3.01 19.40
N LEU A 369 -8.50 -2.62 19.74
CA LEU A 369 -8.12 -2.22 21.08
C LEU A 369 -8.57 -0.77 21.29
N VAL A 370 -9.29 -0.48 22.36
CA VAL A 370 -9.86 0.86 22.61
C VAL A 370 -9.39 1.43 23.95
N ALA A 371 -9.10 2.73 23.98
CA ALA A 371 -8.87 3.46 25.22
C ALA A 371 -10.20 3.93 25.82
N HIS A 372 -10.24 4.16 27.14
CA HIS A 372 -11.45 4.62 27.84
C HIS A 372 -12.01 5.96 27.31
N SER A 373 -11.17 6.78 26.67
CA SER A 373 -11.55 8.08 26.12
C SER A 373 -12.14 8.00 24.71
N VAL A 374 -12.12 6.81 24.08
CA VAL A 374 -12.69 6.63 22.74
C VAL A 374 -14.20 6.52 22.86
N THR A 375 -14.92 7.45 22.22
CA THR A 375 -16.38 7.47 22.17
C THR A 375 -16.93 6.63 21.02
N GLY A 376 -18.21 6.25 21.09
CA GLY A 376 -18.87 5.47 20.02
C GLY A 376 -18.51 3.98 20.03
N THR A 377 -17.89 3.49 21.11
CA THR A 377 -17.61 2.07 21.31
C THR A 377 -18.83 1.35 21.89
N LEU A 378 -18.95 0.06 21.58
CA LEU A 378 -19.94 -0.85 22.18
C LEU A 378 -19.40 -1.56 23.45
N VAL A 379 -18.16 -1.23 23.82
CA VAL A 379 -17.36 -1.74 24.93
C VAL A 379 -17.40 -0.70 26.06
N ASP A 380 -17.54 -1.15 27.32
CA ASP A 380 -17.39 -0.33 28.53
C ASP A 380 -16.23 -0.91 29.39
N SER A 381 -15.74 -0.16 30.35
CA SER A 381 -14.70 -0.49 31.33
C SER A 381 -14.83 -1.86 32.01
N ASN A 382 -16.03 -2.48 32.00
CA ASN A 382 -16.31 -3.79 32.57
C ASN A 382 -16.66 -4.89 31.53
N ILE A 383 -16.64 -4.60 30.23
CA ILE A 383 -17.25 -5.47 29.21
C ILE A 383 -16.38 -5.53 27.94
N LEU A 384 -15.88 -6.71 27.58
CA LEU A 384 -15.43 -7.02 26.22
C LEU A 384 -16.66 -7.26 25.33
N SER A 385 -16.73 -6.64 24.15
CA SER A 385 -17.91 -6.71 23.28
C SER A 385 -17.56 -7.13 21.86
N LEU A 386 -18.42 -7.93 21.24
CA LEU A 386 -18.37 -8.26 19.82
C LEU A 386 -19.61 -7.76 19.08
N PRO A 387 -19.45 -6.99 18.00
CA PRO A 387 -20.51 -6.73 17.07
C PRO A 387 -20.84 -7.98 16.23
N LYS A 388 -22.11 -8.34 16.07
CA LYS A 388 -22.55 -9.42 15.16
C LYS A 388 -23.08 -8.84 13.85
N VAL A 389 -22.48 -9.27 12.74
CA VAL A 389 -22.97 -9.07 11.36
C VAL A 389 -24.02 -10.16 11.05
N PRO A 390 -25.22 -9.83 10.52
CA PRO A 390 -26.21 -10.83 10.11
C PRO A 390 -25.62 -11.79 9.06
N GLY A 391 -25.78 -13.11 9.25
CA GLY A 391 -25.35 -14.13 8.28
C GLY A 391 -24.11 -14.95 8.68
N CYS A 392 -23.26 -14.46 9.59
CA CYS A 392 -22.13 -15.23 10.10
C CYS A 392 -22.58 -16.26 11.16
N LYS A 393 -22.30 -17.55 10.90
CA LYS A 393 -22.36 -18.63 11.90
C LYS A 393 -20.98 -18.78 12.55
N TYR A 394 -20.95 -18.85 13.88
CA TYR A 394 -19.74 -19.12 14.67
C TYR A 394 -19.23 -20.54 14.44
#